data_AF-A0A067LPU9-F1
#
_entry.id   AF-A0A067LPU9-F1
#
_cell.length_a   1.000
_cell.length_b   1.000
_cell.length_c   1.000
_cell.angle_alpha   90.00
_cell.angle_beta   90.00
_cell.angle_gamma   90.00
#
_symmetry.space_group_name_H-M   'P 1'
#
loop_
_entity.id
_entity.type
_entity.pdbx_description
1 polymer ?
#
loop_
_entity_poly.entity_id
_entity_poly.type
_entity_poly.pdbx_seq_one_letter_code
_entity_poly.pdbx_strand_id
1 'polypeptide(L)'
;MNSSAIVDTIGSKDSLDGGVFVKELARFVISDELLVMHASTAASFPLISKHGILDESSIEERIFDIGLNEVLSLQKSLFISKLKFPLTETFLRPKELPDFSKKTFQASSIIKHQLIRENARKENVNISVRLVLSKSKKRMCYAEVGEDFVDLLFSFLTFPLGFIIKKMNGAPSKGCINHLYNCIKDFDSENYFKSNDHKEILLSPKVAPDFGYEKQLLGGEEASHQQYYYVFDYSGKGRFSMDNEPSSKRVIALTVKDPQSPNKKAKACGGFVMKPAMFTVTDDLIVTPISPVSGMSILNKLNVPCNDIEERVVYAGNEEASGLLVASFISEFALTESFLQEKKDPEDPFSIDDV
;
A
#
# COMPACT_ATOMS: atom_id res chain seq x y z
N MET A 1 -8.19 -25.15 30.70
CA MET A 1 -7.57 -25.98 29.64
C MET A 1 -7.59 -25.17 28.37
N ASN A 2 -6.41 -24.75 27.92
CA ASN A 2 -6.22 -23.91 26.74
C ASN A 2 -6.56 -24.72 25.49
N SER A 3 -7.62 -24.34 24.78
CA SER A 3 -7.90 -24.84 23.43
C SER A 3 -7.50 -23.76 22.45
N SER A 4 -6.28 -23.88 21.90
CA SER A 4 -5.89 -23.10 20.74
C SER A 4 -6.70 -23.62 19.56
N ALA A 5 -7.50 -22.74 18.94
CA ALA A 5 -8.19 -23.04 17.71
C ALA A 5 -7.20 -22.79 16.57
N ILE A 6 -6.73 -23.85 15.95
CA ILE A 6 -5.95 -23.79 14.71
C ILE A 6 -6.94 -23.37 13.61
N VAL A 7 -6.72 -22.18 13.05
CA VAL A 7 -7.44 -21.68 11.88
C VAL A 7 -6.66 -22.16 10.66
N ASP A 8 -7.15 -23.22 10.02
CA ASP A 8 -6.63 -23.67 8.73
C ASP A 8 -7.04 -22.65 7.66
N THR A 9 -6.06 -21.94 7.10
CA THR A 9 -6.23 -21.09 5.92
C THR A 9 -6.27 -21.91 4.64
N ILE A 10 -7.31 -21.66 3.84
CA ILE A 10 -7.50 -21.87 2.40
C ILE A 10 -6.61 -22.95 1.77
N GLY A 11 -7.13 -24.17 1.74
CA GLY A 11 -6.74 -25.23 0.84
C GLY A 11 -7.94 -26.13 0.59
N SER A 12 -8.41 -26.20 -0.66
CA SER A 12 -9.28 -27.30 -1.08
C SER A 12 -8.58 -28.60 -0.67
N LYS A 13 -9.31 -29.48 0.03
CA LYS A 13 -8.77 -30.76 0.52
C LYS A 13 -8.29 -31.71 -0.57
N ASP A 14 -8.45 -31.37 -1.85
CA ASP A 14 -8.16 -32.24 -2.98
C ASP A 14 -7.03 -31.74 -3.92
N SER A 15 -6.25 -30.72 -3.57
CA SER A 15 -4.99 -30.45 -4.27
C SER A 15 -3.80 -30.86 -3.41
N LEU A 16 -3.03 -31.86 -3.87
CA LEU A 16 -1.69 -32.27 -3.41
C LEU A 16 -0.63 -31.15 -3.49
N ASP A 17 -1.04 -29.89 -3.63
CA ASP A 17 -0.18 -28.74 -3.91
C ASP A 17 -0.13 -27.85 -2.66
N GLY A 18 0.89 -28.04 -1.83
CA GLY A 18 1.11 -27.31 -0.58
C GLY A 18 1.54 -25.84 -0.75
N GLY A 19 1.68 -25.34 -1.99
CA GLY A 19 2.06 -23.95 -2.26
C GLY A 19 1.02 -22.92 -1.79
N VAL A 20 1.39 -21.64 -1.69
CA VAL A 20 0.42 -20.57 -1.38
C VAL A 20 -0.06 -19.87 -2.66
N PHE A 21 0.86 -19.39 -3.49
CA PHE A 21 0.54 -18.67 -4.74
C PHE A 21 0.96 -19.43 -6.00
N VAL A 22 2.08 -20.14 -5.90
CA VAL A 22 2.70 -20.91 -6.99
C VAL A 22 2.56 -22.40 -6.73
N LYS A 23 2.69 -23.20 -7.79
CA LYS A 23 2.68 -24.67 -7.71
C LYS A 23 3.88 -25.19 -6.92
N GLU A 24 3.69 -26.23 -6.11
CA GLU A 24 4.64 -26.77 -5.12
C GLU A 24 6.05 -27.05 -5.64
N LEU A 25 6.20 -27.52 -6.88
CA LEU A 25 7.51 -27.90 -7.45
C LEU A 25 8.16 -26.79 -8.30
N ALA A 26 7.60 -25.59 -8.31
CA ALA A 26 8.15 -24.48 -9.08
C ALA A 26 9.48 -23.99 -8.47
N ARG A 27 10.49 -23.82 -9.33
CA ARG A 27 11.81 -23.29 -8.95
C ARG A 27 12.08 -21.99 -9.69
N PHE A 28 12.67 -21.04 -8.99
CA PHE A 28 12.92 -19.70 -9.51
C PHE A 28 14.36 -19.26 -9.33
N VAL A 29 14.83 -18.44 -10.25
CA VAL A 29 16.04 -17.63 -10.11
C VAL A 29 15.58 -16.20 -9.83
N ILE A 30 16.09 -15.62 -8.74
CA ILE A 30 15.74 -14.27 -8.33
C ILE A 30 17.00 -13.42 -8.39
N SER A 31 16.96 -12.34 -9.17
CA SER A 31 18.07 -11.39 -9.20
C SER A 31 18.10 -10.54 -7.93
N ASP A 32 19.23 -9.89 -7.66
CA ASP A 32 19.32 -8.95 -6.54
C ASP A 32 18.32 -7.79 -6.67
N GLU A 33 17.91 -7.43 -7.89
CA GLU A 33 16.84 -6.43 -8.13
C GLU A 33 15.41 -6.97 -7.90
N LEU A 34 15.28 -8.21 -7.39
CA LEU A 34 14.04 -8.99 -7.20
C LEU A 34 13.27 -9.29 -8.47
N LEU A 35 13.97 -9.43 -9.59
CA LEU A 35 13.38 -9.98 -10.80
C LEU A 35 13.27 -11.51 -10.62
N VAL A 36 12.04 -12.00 -10.61
CA VAL A 36 11.73 -13.44 -10.49
C VAL A 36 11.68 -14.05 -11.89
N MET A 37 12.46 -15.10 -12.13
CA MET A 37 12.56 -15.81 -13.40
C MET A 37 12.44 -17.32 -13.18
N HIS A 38 12.07 -18.07 -14.23
CA HIS A 38 12.07 -19.53 -14.17
C HIS A 38 13.50 -20.07 -13.98
N ALA A 39 13.66 -21.06 -13.11
CA ALA A 39 14.95 -21.72 -12.92
C ALA A 39 15.36 -22.48 -14.19
N SER A 40 16.36 -21.93 -14.88
CA SER A 40 17.04 -22.59 -15.99
C SER A 40 18.47 -22.07 -16.07
N THR A 41 19.39 -22.89 -16.57
CA THR A 41 20.78 -22.45 -16.82
C THR A 41 20.81 -21.23 -17.73
N ALA A 42 19.91 -21.17 -18.72
CA ALA A 42 19.75 -20.03 -19.62
C ALA A 42 19.36 -18.71 -18.89
N ALA A 43 18.59 -18.78 -17.80
CA ALA A 43 18.20 -17.60 -17.02
C ALA A 43 19.35 -17.06 -16.14
N SER A 44 20.31 -17.90 -15.76
CA SER A 44 21.47 -17.49 -14.96
C SER A 44 22.51 -16.71 -15.77
N PHE A 45 22.71 -17.04 -17.05
CA PHE A 45 23.73 -16.39 -17.89
C PHE A 45 23.55 -14.87 -18.07
N PRO A 46 22.34 -14.34 -18.35
CA PRO A 46 22.10 -12.90 -18.41
C PRO A 46 22.39 -12.18 -17.09
N LEU A 47 22.17 -12.84 -15.94
CA LEU A 47 22.50 -12.25 -14.65
C LEU A 47 24.01 -12.13 -14.47
N ILE A 48 24.75 -13.19 -14.78
CA ILE A 48 26.21 -13.21 -14.66
C ILE A 48 26.84 -12.21 -15.63
N SER A 49 26.38 -12.17 -16.89
CA SER A 49 26.89 -11.25 -17.90
C SER A 49 26.54 -9.79 -17.64
N LYS A 50 25.33 -9.48 -17.14
CA LYS A 50 24.93 -8.12 -16.73
C LYS A 50 25.87 -7.53 -15.69
N HIS A 51 26.46 -8.36 -14.83
CA HIS A 51 27.40 -7.94 -13.79
C HIS A 51 28.87 -7.98 -14.23
N GLY A 52 29.14 -8.23 -15.52
CA GLY A 52 30.50 -8.22 -16.08
C GLY A 52 31.40 -9.35 -15.56
N ILE A 53 30.81 -10.41 -15.03
CA ILE A 53 31.55 -11.56 -14.52
C ILE A 53 31.99 -12.41 -15.71
N LEU A 54 33.29 -12.37 -16.02
CA LEU A 54 33.91 -13.08 -17.15
C LEU A 54 34.64 -14.36 -16.72
N ASP A 55 34.89 -14.53 -15.42
CA ASP A 55 35.66 -15.65 -14.86
C ASP A 55 34.81 -16.41 -13.82
N GLU A 56 34.58 -17.70 -14.09
CA GLU A 56 33.83 -18.62 -13.23
C GLU A 56 34.50 -18.78 -11.85
N SER A 57 35.82 -18.57 -11.75
CA SER A 57 36.57 -18.67 -10.49
C SER A 57 36.20 -17.59 -9.45
N SER A 58 35.49 -16.55 -9.87
CA SER A 58 35.01 -15.46 -9.00
C SER A 58 33.62 -15.69 -8.39
N ILE A 59 32.95 -16.80 -8.75
CA ILE A 59 31.60 -17.14 -8.28
C ILE A 59 31.69 -18.03 -7.04
N GLU A 60 31.03 -17.62 -5.96
CA GLU A 60 30.89 -18.40 -4.73
C GLU A 60 29.42 -18.81 -4.54
N GLU A 61 29.17 -20.10 -4.34
CA GLU A 61 27.84 -20.60 -3.96
C GLU A 61 27.68 -20.50 -2.44
N ARG A 62 26.61 -19.85 -1.99
CA ARG A 62 26.23 -19.76 -0.58
C ARG A 62 24.79 -20.21 -0.39
N ILE A 63 24.57 -21.02 0.64
CA ILE A 63 23.25 -21.50 1.05
C ILE A 63 22.85 -20.74 2.30
N PHE A 64 21.65 -20.16 2.28
CA PHE A 64 21.10 -19.39 3.39
C PHE A 64 19.80 -20.03 3.88
N ASP A 65 19.66 -20.16 5.20
CA ASP A 65 18.38 -20.47 5.83
C ASP A 65 17.60 -19.16 6.02
N ILE A 66 16.36 -19.14 5.50
CA ILE A 66 15.50 -17.95 5.56
C ILE A 66 14.55 -18.07 6.75
N GLY A 67 14.82 -17.30 7.79
CA GLY A 67 13.94 -17.17 8.96
C GLY A 67 13.17 -15.84 8.96
N LEU A 68 12.44 -15.61 10.06
CA LEU A 68 11.66 -14.38 10.26
C LEU A 68 12.52 -13.11 10.14
N ASN A 69 13.75 -13.13 10.67
CA ASN A 69 14.63 -11.97 10.66
C ASN A 69 15.06 -11.59 9.24
N GLU A 70 15.38 -12.60 8.43
CA GLU A 70 15.79 -12.45 7.04
C GLU A 70 14.60 -11.93 6.21
N VAL A 71 13.40 -12.47 6.43
CA VAL A 71 12.16 -11.98 5.78
C VAL A 71 11.87 -10.53 6.15
N LEU A 72 11.96 -10.16 7.44
CA LEU A 72 11.73 -8.78 7.88
C LEU A 72 12.81 -7.82 7.34
N SER A 73 14.07 -8.27 7.28
CA SER A 73 15.17 -7.49 6.70
C SER A 73 14.96 -7.28 5.20
N LEU A 74 14.54 -8.33 4.48
CA LEU A 74 14.19 -8.23 3.07
C LEU A 74 13.01 -7.29 2.85
N GLN A 75 11.95 -7.39 3.65
CA GLN A 75 10.80 -6.51 3.56
C GLN A 75 11.19 -5.03 3.78
N LYS A 76 12.09 -4.76 4.73
CA LYS A 76 12.61 -3.40 4.97
C LYS A 76 13.40 -2.89 3.77
N SER A 77 14.24 -3.71 3.15
CA SER A 77 15.05 -3.30 2.01
C SER A 77 14.20 -2.99 0.76
N LEU A 78 12.99 -3.57 0.64
CA LEU A 78 12.02 -3.22 -0.43
C LEU A 78 11.66 -1.73 -0.47
N PHE A 79 11.68 -1.05 0.68
CA PHE A 79 11.26 0.35 0.81
C PHE A 79 12.42 1.32 1.10
N ILE A 80 13.43 0.84 1.83
CA ILE A 80 14.45 1.69 2.44
C ILE A 80 15.75 1.69 1.63
N SER A 81 16.00 0.64 0.84
CA SER A 81 17.31 0.48 0.23
C SER A 81 17.57 1.58 -0.80
N LYS A 82 18.60 2.39 -0.52
CA LYS A 82 19.14 3.39 -1.47
C LYS A 82 19.78 2.72 -2.70
N LEU A 83 19.98 1.40 -2.62
CA LEU A 83 20.67 0.58 -3.60
C LEU A 83 19.71 -0.48 -4.15
N LYS A 84 19.85 -0.85 -5.42
CA LYS A 84 18.98 -1.84 -6.07
C LYS A 84 19.33 -3.29 -5.70
N PHE A 85 19.78 -3.54 -4.47
CA PHE A 85 20.45 -4.78 -4.05
C PHE A 85 19.91 -5.38 -2.72
N PRO A 86 18.58 -5.58 -2.57
CA PRO A 86 17.93 -6.09 -1.36
C PRO A 86 18.39 -7.48 -0.88
N LEU A 87 18.77 -8.41 -1.76
CA LEU A 87 19.26 -9.73 -1.35
C LEU A 87 20.66 -9.59 -0.76
N THR A 88 21.54 -8.82 -1.42
CA THR A 88 22.88 -8.53 -0.89
C THR A 88 22.80 -7.86 0.48
N GLU A 89 21.91 -6.88 0.66
CA GLU A 89 21.73 -6.22 1.95
C GLU A 89 21.18 -7.16 3.04
N THR A 90 20.30 -8.09 2.67
CA THR A 90 19.68 -9.01 3.62
C THR A 90 20.62 -10.14 4.04
N PHE A 91 21.37 -10.70 3.09
CA PHE A 91 22.10 -11.96 3.30
C PHE A 91 23.62 -11.78 3.40
N LEU A 92 24.19 -10.71 2.83
CA LEU A 92 25.65 -10.54 2.73
C LEU A 92 26.22 -9.41 3.59
N ARG A 93 25.44 -8.36 3.90
CA ARG A 93 25.95 -7.23 4.70
C ARG A 93 25.88 -7.48 6.21
N PRO A 94 26.85 -6.93 6.98
CA PRO A 94 26.73 -6.85 8.44
C PRO A 94 25.47 -6.06 8.81
N LYS A 95 24.76 -6.50 9.85
CA LYS A 95 23.51 -5.90 10.34
C LYS A 95 23.79 -4.55 11.02
N GLU A 96 24.17 -3.53 10.26
CA GLU A 96 24.14 -2.13 10.72
C GLU A 96 22.85 -1.45 10.26
N LEU A 97 22.22 -0.71 11.17
CA LEU A 97 20.98 0.00 10.92
C LEU A 97 21.23 1.15 9.94
N PRO A 98 20.54 1.25 8.79
CA PRO A 98 20.73 2.36 7.87
C PRO A 98 20.32 3.69 8.53
N ASP A 99 21.20 4.71 8.42
CA ASP A 99 20.90 6.08 8.84
C ASP A 99 19.85 6.69 7.89
N PHE A 100 18.70 7.03 8.47
CA PHE A 100 17.51 7.58 7.81
C PHE A 100 17.67 9.04 7.37
N SER A 101 18.83 9.67 7.60
CA SER A 101 18.95 11.10 7.34
C SER A 101 19.18 11.46 5.86
N LYS A 102 18.20 12.21 5.33
CA LYS A 102 18.27 13.18 4.22
C LYS A 102 18.39 12.62 2.79
N LYS A 103 17.26 12.62 2.06
CA LYS A 103 17.02 13.45 0.85
C LYS A 103 15.73 13.08 0.11
N THR A 104 15.12 14.13 -0.44
CA THR A 104 13.86 14.19 -1.20
C THR A 104 13.95 13.56 -2.57
N PHE A 105 12.91 12.80 -2.94
CA PHE A 105 12.62 12.45 -4.32
C PHE A 105 11.56 13.42 -4.82
N GLN A 106 11.79 14.10 -5.94
CA GLN A 106 10.72 14.81 -6.63
C GLN A 106 9.91 13.77 -7.39
N ALA A 107 8.85 13.26 -6.76
CA ALA A 107 7.95 12.28 -7.36
C ALA A 107 7.03 12.89 -8.44
N SER A 108 7.19 14.18 -8.66
CA SER A 108 6.08 15.08 -8.62
C SER A 108 5.49 15.34 -10.01
N SER A 109 6.23 15.02 -11.08
CA SER A 109 5.75 15.17 -12.46
C SER A 109 5.13 13.90 -13.07
N ILE A 110 5.27 12.74 -12.40
CA ILE A 110 4.89 11.44 -13.00
C ILE A 110 3.49 11.00 -12.53
N ILE A 111 3.11 11.34 -11.30
CA ILE A 111 1.91 10.81 -10.64
C ILE A 111 0.62 11.37 -11.24
N LYS A 112 0.58 12.67 -11.56
CA LYS A 112 -0.63 13.29 -12.11
C LYS A 112 -0.94 12.81 -13.53
N HIS A 113 0.04 12.75 -14.44
CA HIS A 113 -0.23 12.38 -15.84
C HIS A 113 -0.64 10.90 -16.02
N GLN A 114 -0.26 9.99 -15.13
CA GLN A 114 -0.54 8.55 -15.25
C GLN A 114 -1.82 8.09 -14.52
N LEU A 115 -2.30 8.84 -13.52
CA LEU A 115 -3.52 8.53 -12.76
C LEU A 115 -4.82 8.94 -13.49
N ILE A 116 -4.74 9.77 -14.53
CA ILE A 116 -5.89 10.40 -15.23
C ILE A 116 -6.82 9.40 -15.94
N ARG A 117 -6.45 8.12 -16.12
CA ARG A 117 -7.18 7.27 -17.07
C ARG A 117 -8.35 6.43 -16.53
N GLU A 118 -8.46 6.14 -15.23
CA GLU A 118 -9.34 5.02 -14.81
C GLU A 118 -10.56 5.32 -13.92
N ASN A 119 -10.79 6.53 -13.41
CA ASN A 119 -11.83 6.73 -12.38
C ASN A 119 -13.00 7.68 -12.74
N ALA A 120 -13.40 7.73 -14.02
CA ALA A 120 -14.62 8.42 -14.41
C ALA A 120 -15.86 7.51 -14.23
N ARG A 121 -16.33 7.32 -12.98
CA ARG A 121 -17.70 6.86 -12.61
C ARG A 121 -17.84 6.63 -11.10
N LYS A 122 -18.10 7.68 -10.32
CA LYS A 122 -18.85 7.68 -9.04
C LYS A 122 -19.10 9.13 -8.64
N GLU A 123 -20.16 9.40 -7.88
CA GLU A 123 -20.50 10.74 -7.39
C GLU A 123 -19.25 11.43 -6.82
N ASN A 124 -18.97 12.66 -7.26
CA ASN A 124 -17.78 13.42 -6.87
C ASN A 124 -17.91 13.88 -5.41
N VAL A 125 -17.64 12.98 -4.47
CA VAL A 125 -17.44 13.31 -3.06
C VAL A 125 -16.12 14.08 -2.98
N ASN A 126 -16.19 15.33 -2.53
CA ASN A 126 -15.03 16.19 -2.37
C ASN A 126 -14.90 16.56 -0.88
N ILE A 127 -13.69 16.43 -0.34
CA ILE A 127 -13.37 16.81 1.04
C ILE A 127 -12.72 18.19 1.04
N SER A 128 -13.26 19.14 1.80
CA SER A 128 -12.67 20.48 1.94
C SER A 128 -11.43 20.45 2.82
N VAL A 129 -10.35 21.07 2.36
CA VAL A 129 -9.06 21.14 3.04
C VAL A 129 -8.61 22.60 3.10
N ARG A 130 -8.45 23.17 4.29
CA ARG A 130 -7.88 24.52 4.46
C ARG A 130 -6.37 24.41 4.60
N LEU A 131 -5.64 24.94 3.64
CA LEU A 131 -4.19 24.92 3.58
C LEU A 131 -3.61 26.23 4.11
N VAL A 132 -2.49 26.10 4.81
CA VAL A 132 -1.68 27.22 5.30
C VAL A 132 -0.28 27.06 4.71
N LEU A 133 0.11 27.97 3.83
CA LEU A 133 1.37 27.88 3.07
C LEU A 133 2.23 29.15 3.24
N SER A 134 3.53 29.02 2.98
CA SER A 134 4.47 30.16 2.96
C SER A 134 4.59 30.72 1.55
N LYS A 135 4.31 32.02 1.40
CA LYS A 135 4.40 32.74 0.12
C LYS A 135 5.84 32.75 -0.40
N SER A 136 6.80 33.05 0.46
CA SER A 136 8.22 33.11 0.09
C SER A 136 8.81 31.73 -0.24
N LYS A 137 8.46 30.68 0.51
CA LYS A 137 9.02 29.33 0.33
C LYS A 137 8.23 28.46 -0.64
N LYS A 138 7.06 28.90 -1.09
CA LYS A 138 6.14 28.17 -1.99
C LYS A 138 5.90 26.71 -1.52
N ARG A 139 5.68 26.53 -0.21
CA ARG A 139 5.46 25.20 0.39
C ARG A 139 4.38 25.23 1.47
N MET A 140 3.77 24.09 1.73
CA MET A 140 2.84 23.92 2.85
C MET A 140 3.55 24.09 4.18
N CYS A 141 2.86 24.73 5.13
CA CYS A 141 3.23 24.69 6.54
C CYS A 141 2.39 23.62 7.25
N TYR A 142 1.07 23.68 7.09
CA TYR A 142 0.12 22.71 7.59
C TYR A 142 -1.24 22.88 6.89
N ALA A 143 -2.16 21.95 7.13
CA ALA A 143 -3.55 22.01 6.75
C ALA A 143 -4.44 21.90 8.00
N GLU A 144 -5.57 22.59 7.99
CA GLU A 144 -6.64 22.47 8.97
C GLU A 144 -7.82 21.78 8.31
N VAL A 145 -8.21 20.64 8.87
CA VAL A 145 -9.08 19.68 8.20
C VAL A 145 -10.09 19.07 9.17
N GLY A 146 -11.24 18.67 8.64
CA GLY A 146 -12.24 17.92 9.39
C GLY A 146 -11.93 16.42 9.45
N GLU A 147 -12.77 15.71 10.21
CA GLU A 147 -12.77 14.25 10.34
C GLU A 147 -12.60 13.47 9.03
N ASP A 148 -13.30 13.83 7.96
CA ASP A 148 -13.33 13.05 6.72
C ASP A 148 -11.96 12.99 6.04
N PHE A 149 -11.16 14.06 6.15
CA PHE A 149 -9.81 14.06 5.60
C PHE A 149 -8.86 13.21 6.45
N VAL A 150 -9.03 13.23 7.77
CA VAL A 150 -8.25 12.35 8.66
C VAL A 150 -8.64 10.90 8.46
N ASP A 151 -9.92 10.62 8.25
CA ASP A 151 -10.40 9.28 7.89
C ASP A 151 -9.77 8.80 6.58
N LEU A 152 -9.67 9.68 5.57
CA LEU A 152 -8.94 9.42 4.33
C LEU A 152 -7.47 9.09 4.62
N LEU A 153 -6.76 9.90 5.40
CA LEU A 153 -5.35 9.65 5.71
C LEU A 153 -5.15 8.33 6.46
N PHE A 154 -5.99 8.03 7.44
CA PHE A 154 -5.90 6.79 8.21
C PHE A 154 -6.26 5.57 7.36
N SER A 155 -7.15 5.73 6.37
CA SER A 155 -7.43 4.67 5.40
C SER A 155 -6.19 4.25 4.60
N PHE A 156 -5.17 5.10 4.43
CA PHE A 156 -3.94 4.73 3.71
C PHE A 156 -3.25 3.52 4.33
N LEU A 157 -3.39 3.34 5.65
CA LEU A 157 -2.83 2.23 6.40
C LEU A 157 -3.61 0.92 6.22
N THR A 158 -4.81 0.97 5.63
CA THR A 158 -5.67 -0.20 5.42
C THR A 158 -5.54 -0.78 4.00
N PHE A 159 -4.92 -0.04 3.08
CA PHE A 159 -4.70 -0.52 1.71
C PHE A 159 -3.54 -1.50 1.62
N PRO A 160 -3.75 -2.68 1.02
CA PRO A 160 -2.66 -3.62 0.80
C PRO A 160 -1.62 -3.05 -0.17
N LEU A 161 -0.34 -3.38 0.03
CA LEU A 161 0.76 -2.83 -0.76
C LEU A 161 0.57 -3.00 -2.28
N GLY A 162 0.09 -4.16 -2.73
CA GLY A 162 -0.15 -4.41 -4.16
C GLY A 162 -1.15 -3.42 -4.78
N PHE A 163 -2.15 -2.97 -4.02
CA PHE A 163 -3.09 -1.94 -4.46
C PHE A 163 -2.39 -0.60 -4.66
N ILE A 164 -1.51 -0.23 -3.74
CA ILE A 164 -0.78 1.04 -3.79
C ILE A 164 0.18 1.04 -4.99
N ILE A 165 0.93 -0.05 -5.20
CA ILE A 165 1.81 -0.20 -6.36
C ILE A 165 1.02 -0.18 -7.68
N LYS A 166 -0.15 -0.82 -7.73
CA LYS A 166 -1.06 -0.72 -8.88
C LYS A 166 -1.47 0.74 -9.15
N LYS A 167 -1.84 1.49 -8.11
CA LYS A 167 -2.20 2.91 -8.22
C LYS A 167 -1.03 3.80 -8.64
N MET A 168 0.19 3.46 -8.26
CA MET A 168 1.38 4.18 -8.75
C MET A 168 1.54 4.07 -10.27
N ASN A 169 0.92 3.08 -10.92
CA ASN A 169 0.89 2.92 -12.38
C ASN A 169 2.27 3.03 -13.07
N GLY A 170 3.31 2.47 -12.44
CA GLY A 170 4.68 2.51 -12.95
C GLY A 170 5.46 3.76 -12.58
N ALA A 171 4.93 4.63 -11.70
CA ALA A 171 5.70 5.70 -11.10
C ALA A 171 6.94 5.15 -10.38
N PRO A 172 8.10 5.83 -10.49
CA PRO A 172 9.34 5.36 -9.89
C PRO A 172 9.22 5.23 -8.37
N SER A 173 9.56 4.05 -7.84
CA SER A 173 9.70 3.78 -6.42
C SER A 173 11.15 3.90 -5.98
N LYS A 174 11.40 4.31 -4.73
CA LYS A 174 12.76 4.34 -4.16
C LYS A 174 13.41 2.94 -4.05
N GLY A 175 12.60 1.88 -3.97
CA GLY A 175 13.07 0.49 -3.90
C GLY A 175 12.65 -0.38 -5.08
N CYS A 176 12.80 -1.69 -4.92
CA CYS A 176 12.62 -2.73 -5.94
C CYS A 176 11.21 -3.36 -5.97
N ILE A 177 10.28 -2.88 -5.15
CA ILE A 177 8.92 -3.43 -5.06
C ILE A 177 8.18 -3.40 -6.41
N ASN A 178 8.43 -2.38 -7.25
CA ASN A 178 7.86 -2.30 -8.59
C ASN A 178 8.35 -3.44 -9.49
N HIS A 179 9.60 -3.89 -9.35
CA HIS A 179 10.11 -5.04 -10.10
C HIS A 179 9.37 -6.32 -9.73
N LEU A 180 9.16 -6.54 -8.42
CA LEU A 180 8.40 -7.70 -7.93
C LEU A 180 6.95 -7.67 -8.44
N TYR A 181 6.29 -6.52 -8.41
CA TYR A 181 4.93 -6.35 -8.94
C TYR A 181 4.87 -6.63 -10.46
N ASN A 182 5.82 -6.09 -11.22
CA ASN A 182 5.89 -6.34 -12.67
C ASN A 182 6.18 -7.81 -13.00
N CYS A 183 7.01 -8.50 -12.21
CA CYS A 183 7.21 -9.94 -12.37
C CYS A 183 5.91 -10.71 -12.25
N ILE A 184 5.07 -10.39 -11.26
CA ILE A 184 3.76 -11.03 -11.10
C ILE A 184 2.88 -10.73 -12.32
N LYS A 185 2.87 -9.48 -12.78
CA LYS A 185 2.08 -9.04 -13.94
C LYS A 185 2.46 -9.81 -15.21
N ASP A 186 3.75 -9.96 -15.47
CA ASP A 186 4.30 -10.56 -16.68
C ASP A 186 4.42 -12.09 -16.61
N PHE A 187 4.34 -12.67 -15.40
CA PHE A 187 4.44 -14.12 -15.21
C PHE A 187 3.30 -14.86 -15.91
N ASP A 188 3.64 -16.01 -16.51
CA ASP A 188 2.66 -16.92 -17.08
C ASP A 188 1.83 -17.59 -15.97
N SER A 189 0.53 -17.32 -15.97
CA SER A 189 -0.38 -17.81 -14.96
C SER A 189 -0.72 -19.29 -15.12
N GLU A 190 -0.68 -19.84 -16.34
CA GLU A 190 -1.02 -21.24 -16.59
C GLU A 190 0.07 -22.18 -16.07
N ASN A 191 1.32 -21.75 -16.18
CA ASN A 191 2.47 -22.58 -15.87
C ASN A 191 2.87 -22.53 -14.39
N TYR A 192 2.74 -21.38 -13.72
CA TYR A 192 3.34 -21.18 -12.41
C TYR A 192 2.38 -20.89 -11.27
N PHE A 193 1.31 -20.15 -11.54
CA PHE A 193 0.30 -19.85 -10.52
C PHE A 193 -0.63 -21.04 -10.33
N LYS A 194 -1.19 -21.15 -9.13
CA LYS A 194 -2.25 -22.13 -8.84
C LYS A 194 -3.50 -21.88 -9.68
N SER A 195 -3.84 -20.61 -9.88
CA SER A 195 -4.89 -20.16 -10.79
C SER A 195 -4.70 -18.69 -11.16
N ASN A 196 -5.43 -18.21 -12.16
CA ASN A 196 -5.52 -16.78 -12.47
C ASN A 196 -6.01 -15.96 -11.27
N ASP A 197 -6.92 -16.50 -10.46
CA ASP A 197 -7.42 -15.80 -9.26
C ASP A 197 -6.32 -15.53 -8.23
N HIS A 198 -5.38 -16.47 -8.04
CA HIS A 198 -4.25 -16.27 -7.13
C HIS A 198 -3.31 -15.15 -7.61
N LYS A 199 -3.14 -15.01 -8.93
CA LYS A 199 -2.38 -13.91 -9.53
C LYS A 199 -3.11 -12.58 -9.35
N GLU A 200 -4.41 -12.54 -9.60
CA GLU A 200 -5.23 -11.32 -9.47
C GLU A 200 -5.28 -10.80 -8.02
N ILE A 201 -5.31 -11.69 -7.02
CA ILE A 201 -5.26 -11.29 -5.61
C ILE A 201 -3.97 -10.52 -5.27
N LEU A 202 -2.85 -10.80 -5.95
CA LEU A 202 -1.58 -10.08 -5.74
C LEU A 202 -1.51 -8.77 -6.52
N LEU A 203 -2.09 -8.72 -7.73
CA LEU A 203 -2.07 -7.52 -8.59
C LEU A 203 -3.10 -6.48 -8.15
N SER A 204 -4.26 -6.91 -7.67
CA SER A 204 -5.36 -6.03 -7.28
C SER A 204 -5.98 -6.47 -5.95
N PRO A 205 -5.19 -6.51 -4.86
CA PRO A 205 -5.68 -6.94 -3.57
C PRO A 205 -6.80 -6.01 -3.08
N LYS A 206 -7.83 -6.62 -2.50
CA LYS A 206 -8.97 -5.93 -1.89
C LYS A 206 -8.61 -5.48 -0.47
N VAL A 207 -9.25 -4.40 -0.02
CA VAL A 207 -9.16 -3.97 1.38
C VAL A 207 -9.78 -5.04 2.27
N ALA A 208 -9.22 -5.25 3.46
CA ALA A 208 -9.74 -6.23 4.40
C ALA A 208 -11.20 -5.90 4.79
N PRO A 209 -12.04 -6.91 5.09
CA PRO A 209 -13.42 -6.66 5.53
C PRO A 209 -13.46 -5.81 6.80
N ASP A 210 -14.41 -4.88 6.87
CA ASP A 210 -14.60 -3.87 7.91
C ASP A 210 -13.48 -2.83 8.05
N PHE A 211 -12.66 -2.63 7.02
CA PHE A 211 -11.64 -1.57 6.95
C PHE A 211 -11.92 -0.52 5.86
N GLY A 212 -13.02 -0.66 5.11
CA GLY A 212 -13.57 0.39 4.28
C GLY A 212 -14.20 1.53 5.10
N TYR A 213 -14.46 2.66 4.45
CA TYR A 213 -15.21 3.79 5.04
C TYR A 213 -16.07 4.48 3.97
N GLU A 214 -17.17 5.14 4.37
CA GLU A 214 -18.25 5.57 3.45
C GLU A 214 -17.79 6.55 2.35
N LYS A 215 -16.74 7.34 2.59
CA LYS A 215 -16.17 8.32 1.65
C LYS A 215 -14.86 7.83 1.01
N GLN A 216 -14.78 6.55 0.65
CA GLN A 216 -13.56 5.94 0.12
C GLN A 216 -13.19 6.49 -1.28
N LEU A 217 -12.44 7.59 -1.31
CA LEU A 217 -12.00 8.28 -2.53
C LEU A 217 -10.97 7.48 -3.35
N LEU A 218 -10.36 6.46 -2.75
CA LEU A 218 -9.30 5.66 -3.38
C LEU A 218 -9.84 4.55 -4.29
N GLY A 219 -11.14 4.21 -4.16
CA GLY A 219 -11.82 3.25 -5.03
C GLY A 219 -11.39 1.78 -4.87
N GLY A 220 -10.80 1.41 -3.73
CA GLY A 220 -10.53 -0.01 -3.44
C GLY A 220 -11.79 -0.74 -3.02
N GLU A 221 -12.02 -1.91 -3.62
CA GLU A 221 -13.09 -2.79 -3.18
C GLU A 221 -12.71 -3.43 -1.85
N GLU A 222 -13.68 -3.50 -0.95
CA GLU A 222 -13.57 -4.26 0.28
C GLU A 222 -13.88 -5.73 0.03
N ALA A 223 -13.07 -6.62 0.61
CA ALA A 223 -13.32 -8.04 0.53
C ALA A 223 -14.59 -8.41 1.32
N SER A 224 -15.34 -9.38 0.81
CA SER A 224 -16.45 -9.95 1.57
C SER A 224 -15.92 -10.81 2.72
N HIS A 225 -16.65 -10.81 3.82
CA HIS A 225 -16.42 -11.80 4.88
C HIS A 225 -16.53 -13.21 4.32
N GLN A 226 -15.58 -14.07 4.74
CA GLN A 226 -15.74 -15.50 4.57
C GLN A 226 -17.01 -15.94 5.31
N GLN A 227 -17.88 -16.68 4.63
CA GLN A 227 -19.10 -17.19 5.26
C GLN A 227 -18.73 -18.35 6.19
N TYR A 228 -19.09 -18.20 7.46
CA TYR A 228 -18.94 -19.27 8.45
C TYR A 228 -20.29 -19.87 8.80
N TYR A 229 -20.25 -21.14 9.13
CA TYR A 229 -21.40 -21.90 9.57
C TYR A 229 -21.10 -22.55 10.92
N TYR A 230 -22.08 -22.51 11.82
CA TYR A 230 -22.08 -23.36 12.99
C TYR A 230 -22.91 -24.60 12.69
N VAL A 231 -22.25 -25.75 12.68
CA VAL A 231 -22.86 -27.04 12.38
C VAL A 231 -22.96 -27.83 13.67
N PHE A 232 -24.16 -28.29 14.02
CA PHE A 232 -24.38 -29.07 15.24
C PHE A 232 -25.26 -30.29 14.99
N ASP A 233 -25.00 -31.34 15.76
CA ASP A 233 -25.78 -32.57 15.75
C ASP A 233 -26.95 -32.51 16.75
N TYR A 234 -27.80 -33.54 16.72
CA TYR A 234 -28.95 -33.66 17.63
C TYR A 234 -28.55 -33.87 19.10
N SER A 235 -27.28 -34.17 19.38
CA SER A 235 -26.74 -34.30 20.74
C SER A 235 -26.28 -32.96 21.34
N GLY A 236 -26.33 -31.87 20.55
CA GLY A 236 -25.94 -30.53 20.96
C GLY A 236 -24.44 -30.24 20.82
N LYS A 237 -23.67 -31.15 20.22
CA LYS A 237 -22.25 -30.94 19.93
C LYS A 237 -22.12 -30.24 18.58
N GLY A 238 -21.38 -29.13 18.54
CA GLY A 238 -21.22 -28.34 17.33
C GLY A 238 -19.78 -27.95 17.02
N ARG A 239 -19.55 -27.56 15.77
CA ARG A 239 -18.27 -27.08 15.25
C ARG A 239 -18.48 -25.94 14.27
N PHE A 240 -17.43 -25.14 14.06
CA PHE A 240 -17.38 -24.18 12.96
C PHE A 240 -17.00 -24.89 11.66
N SER A 241 -17.61 -24.47 10.56
CA SER A 241 -17.33 -24.95 9.19
C SER A 241 -17.33 -23.76 8.24
N MET A 242 -16.45 -23.78 7.25
CA MET A 242 -16.50 -22.85 6.11
C MET A 242 -17.37 -23.40 4.98
N ASP A 243 -17.52 -24.73 4.90
CA ASP A 243 -18.34 -25.37 3.89
C ASP A 243 -19.76 -25.62 4.40
N ASN A 244 -20.72 -25.41 3.51
CA ASN A 244 -22.11 -25.81 3.73
C ASN A 244 -22.22 -27.34 3.52
N GLU A 245 -21.78 -28.13 4.51
CA GLU A 245 -21.84 -29.61 4.44
C GLU A 245 -23.31 -30.08 4.34
N PRO A 246 -23.70 -30.82 3.28
CA PRO A 246 -25.02 -31.42 3.23
C PRO A 246 -24.96 -32.80 3.89
N SER A 247 -25.59 -32.94 5.05
CA SER A 247 -26.38 -34.13 5.43
C SER A 247 -26.68 -34.15 6.94
N SER A 248 -27.98 -34.32 7.24
CA SER A 248 -28.53 -34.69 8.56
C SER A 248 -28.36 -33.73 9.74
N LYS A 249 -27.54 -32.68 9.64
CA LYS A 249 -27.21 -31.74 10.73
C LYS A 249 -27.93 -30.41 10.57
N ARG A 250 -28.18 -29.71 11.69
CA ARG A 250 -28.69 -28.33 11.66
C ARG A 250 -27.51 -27.38 11.44
N VAL A 251 -27.71 -26.42 10.55
CA VAL A 251 -26.70 -25.45 10.15
C VAL A 251 -27.21 -24.05 10.42
N ILE A 252 -26.41 -23.22 11.09
CA ILE A 252 -26.69 -21.79 11.30
C ILE A 252 -25.60 -20.99 10.60
N ALA A 253 -26.01 -20.11 9.67
CA ALA A 253 -25.12 -19.14 9.07
C ALA A 253 -24.71 -18.12 10.14
N LEU A 254 -23.39 -17.98 10.34
CA LEU A 254 -22.83 -17.01 11.25
C LEU A 254 -22.58 -15.70 10.51
N THR A 255 -22.81 -14.60 11.20
CA THR A 255 -22.48 -13.26 10.71
C THR A 255 -21.30 -12.75 11.53
N VAL A 256 -20.21 -12.43 10.85
CA VAL A 256 -19.08 -11.74 11.50
C VAL A 256 -19.59 -10.37 11.95
N LYS A 257 -19.25 -10.03 13.20
CA LYS A 257 -19.66 -8.79 13.82
C LYS A 257 -18.71 -7.69 13.37
N ASP A 258 -19.25 -6.69 12.69
CA ASP A 258 -18.50 -5.51 12.28
C ASP A 258 -17.96 -4.80 13.54
N PRO A 259 -16.63 -4.64 13.69
CA PRO A 259 -16.01 -3.93 14.79
C PRO A 259 -16.37 -2.43 14.82
N GLN A 260 -16.63 -1.81 13.67
CA GLN A 260 -17.09 -0.42 13.57
C GLN A 260 -18.57 -0.27 13.92
N SER A 261 -19.40 -1.27 13.62
CA SER A 261 -20.84 -1.26 13.92
C SER A 261 -21.32 -2.55 14.64
N PRO A 262 -21.00 -2.71 15.94
CA PRO A 262 -21.32 -3.93 16.69
C PRO A 262 -22.81 -4.28 16.75
N ASN A 263 -23.69 -3.30 16.52
CA ASN A 263 -25.13 -3.51 16.35
C ASN A 263 -25.54 -2.95 14.98
N LYS A 264 -25.84 -3.81 14.00
CA LYS A 264 -26.29 -3.48 12.61
C LYS A 264 -27.54 -2.58 12.50
N LYS A 265 -28.07 -2.05 13.61
CA LYS A 265 -29.27 -1.20 13.66
C LYS A 265 -29.00 0.29 13.49
N ALA A 266 -27.74 0.72 13.54
CA ALA A 266 -27.37 2.10 13.21
C ALA A 266 -26.43 2.05 12.00
N LYS A 267 -26.78 2.77 10.93
CA LYS A 267 -25.82 3.24 9.95
C LYS A 267 -24.85 4.14 10.71
N ALA A 268 -23.82 3.56 11.31
CA ALA A 268 -22.70 4.35 11.78
C ALA A 268 -22.06 4.87 10.50
N CYS A 269 -22.15 6.18 10.25
CA CYS A 269 -21.34 6.89 9.26
C CYS A 269 -19.87 6.86 9.72
N GLY A 270 -19.33 5.65 9.91
CA GLY A 270 -18.12 5.35 10.66
C GLY A 270 -16.89 5.75 9.87
N GLY A 271 -16.22 6.77 10.38
CA GLY A 271 -14.80 6.97 10.14
C GLY A 271 -13.98 6.38 11.28
N PHE A 272 -12.67 6.53 11.20
CA PHE A 272 -11.73 6.17 12.25
C PHE A 272 -11.78 7.15 13.43
N VAL A 273 -12.21 8.39 13.20
CA VAL A 273 -12.27 9.44 14.24
C VAL A 273 -13.71 9.78 14.66
N MET A 274 -13.86 10.20 15.93
CA MET A 274 -15.14 10.68 16.45
C MET A 274 -15.51 12.03 15.84
N LYS A 275 -16.78 12.19 15.46
CA LYS A 275 -17.33 13.39 14.81
C LYS A 275 -18.21 14.17 15.79
N PRO A 276 -18.18 15.53 15.75
CA PRO A 276 -17.35 16.38 14.89
C PRO A 276 -15.95 16.60 15.48
N ALA A 277 -14.90 16.65 14.64
CA ALA A 277 -13.54 16.94 15.07
C ALA A 277 -12.72 17.67 13.99
N MET A 278 -11.82 18.54 14.43
CA MET A 278 -10.91 19.31 13.58
C MET A 278 -9.46 19.03 13.95
N PHE A 279 -8.61 18.96 12.93
CA PHE A 279 -7.23 18.54 13.05
C PHE A 279 -6.29 19.48 12.29
N THR A 280 -5.05 19.51 12.75
CA THR A 280 -3.91 20.08 12.04
C THR A 280 -3.08 18.93 11.45
N VAL A 281 -2.80 19.00 10.15
CA VAL A 281 -1.99 18.02 9.41
C VAL A 281 -0.78 18.73 8.82
N THR A 282 0.44 18.29 9.13
CA THR A 282 1.66 18.85 8.53
C THR A 282 1.98 18.23 7.17
N ASP A 283 2.94 18.79 6.44
CA ASP A 283 3.30 18.32 5.09
C ASP A 283 3.82 16.86 5.04
N ASP A 284 4.44 16.42 6.14
CA ASP A 284 4.86 15.04 6.43
C ASP A 284 3.75 14.18 7.06
N LEU A 285 2.49 14.63 6.96
CA LEU A 285 1.27 13.93 7.37
C LEU A 285 1.14 13.62 8.87
N ILE A 286 1.80 14.41 9.73
CA ILE A 286 1.58 14.31 11.18
C ILE A 286 0.22 14.93 11.49
N VAL A 287 -0.69 14.10 12.02
CA VAL A 287 -2.05 14.52 12.42
C VAL A 287 -2.07 14.85 13.92
N THR A 288 -2.59 16.03 14.26
CA THR A 288 -2.79 16.47 15.66
C THR A 288 -4.15 17.16 15.81
N PRO A 289 -4.77 17.17 17.00
CA PRO A 289 -5.96 18.00 17.24
C PRO A 289 -5.66 19.47 16.97
N ILE A 290 -6.64 20.21 16.42
CA ILE A 290 -6.45 21.63 16.11
C ILE A 290 -6.12 22.43 17.38
N SER A 291 -5.09 23.26 17.29
CA SER A 291 -4.70 24.17 18.36
C SER A 291 -3.99 25.39 17.78
N PRO A 292 -4.46 26.62 18.07
CA PRO A 292 -3.81 27.85 17.58
C PRO A 292 -2.34 27.94 18.01
N VAL A 293 -2.00 27.42 19.19
CA VAL A 293 -0.63 27.39 19.71
C VAL A 293 0.25 26.41 18.91
N SER A 294 -0.32 25.28 18.47
CA SER A 294 0.38 24.31 17.62
C SER A 294 0.71 24.88 16.24
N GLY A 295 -0.22 25.62 15.61
CA GLY A 295 0.03 26.31 14.34
C GLY A 295 1.23 27.26 14.42
N MET A 296 1.30 28.07 15.48
CA MET A 296 2.44 28.95 15.74
C MET A 296 3.75 28.18 15.98
N SER A 297 3.69 27.05 16.69
CA SER A 297 4.86 26.18 16.90
C SER A 297 5.40 25.62 15.58
N ILE A 298 4.52 25.18 14.68
CA ILE A 298 4.90 24.69 13.35
C ILE A 298 5.58 25.79 12.55
N LEU A 299 5.01 26.99 12.50
CA LEU A 299 5.58 28.14 11.79
C LEU A 299 6.98 28.51 12.32
N ASN A 300 7.15 28.51 13.64
CA ASN A 300 8.44 28.74 14.28
C ASN A 300 9.47 27.65 13.90
N LYS A 301 9.09 26.36 13.96
CA LYS A 301 9.96 25.24 13.53
C LYS A 301 10.38 25.37 12.06
N LEU A 302 9.46 25.83 11.21
CA LEU A 302 9.69 26.02 9.79
C LEU A 302 10.38 27.35 9.45
N ASN A 303 10.69 28.21 10.43
CA ASN A 303 11.20 29.57 10.25
C ASN A 303 10.36 30.38 9.24
N VAL A 304 9.03 30.39 9.41
CA VAL A 304 8.08 31.15 8.57
C VAL A 304 7.44 32.26 9.40
N PRO A 305 7.61 33.54 9.04
CA PRO A 305 6.97 34.65 9.75
C PRO A 305 5.48 34.73 9.41
N CYS A 306 4.64 35.19 10.35
CA CYS A 306 3.19 35.23 10.15
C CYS A 306 2.74 36.06 8.94
N ASN A 307 3.46 37.14 8.61
CA ASN A 307 3.15 37.99 7.45
C ASN A 307 3.41 37.29 6.10
N ASP A 308 4.16 36.18 6.10
CA ASP A 308 4.48 35.38 4.92
C ASP A 308 3.48 34.23 4.68
N ILE A 309 2.42 34.14 5.47
CA ILE A 309 1.42 33.09 5.34
C ILE A 309 0.36 33.46 4.28
N GLU A 310 -0.09 32.44 3.55
CA GLU A 310 -1.27 32.47 2.70
C GLU A 310 -2.18 31.29 3.07
N GLU A 311 -3.49 31.57 3.17
CA GLU A 311 -4.51 30.55 3.36
C GLU A 311 -5.18 30.22 2.02
N ARG A 312 -5.37 28.93 1.75
CA ARG A 312 -6.03 28.47 0.53
C ARG A 312 -6.95 27.31 0.84
N VAL A 313 -8.19 27.37 0.35
CA VAL A 313 -9.11 26.23 0.44
C VAL A 313 -9.04 25.44 -0.85
N VAL A 314 -8.80 24.14 -0.74
CA VAL A 314 -8.81 23.17 -1.85
C VAL A 314 -9.76 22.03 -1.53
N TYR A 315 -10.09 21.25 -2.56
CA TYR A 315 -10.95 20.09 -2.45
C TYR A 315 -10.15 18.85 -2.80
N ALA A 316 -10.19 17.84 -1.95
CA ALA A 316 -9.63 16.52 -2.23
C ALA A 316 -10.74 15.62 -2.79
N GLY A 317 -10.68 15.34 -4.09
CA GLY A 317 -11.46 14.31 -4.77
C GLY A 317 -10.66 13.03 -4.94
N ASN A 318 -11.15 12.13 -5.80
CA ASN A 318 -10.52 10.82 -6.06
C ASN A 318 -9.07 10.93 -6.58
N GLU A 319 -8.82 11.93 -7.44
CA GLU A 319 -7.49 12.16 -8.03
C GLU A 319 -6.51 12.69 -6.99
N GLU A 320 -6.91 13.71 -6.23
CA GLU A 320 -6.08 14.29 -5.16
C GLU A 320 -5.82 13.26 -4.05
N ALA A 321 -6.82 12.46 -3.69
CA ALA A 321 -6.68 11.38 -2.70
C ALA A 321 -5.68 10.32 -3.17
N SER A 322 -5.77 9.89 -4.43
CA SER A 322 -4.82 8.92 -5.01
C SER A 322 -3.42 9.50 -5.11
N GLY A 323 -3.30 10.76 -5.56
CA GLY A 323 -2.02 11.47 -5.60
C GLY A 323 -1.39 11.63 -4.23
N LEU A 324 -2.20 11.93 -3.21
CA LEU A 324 -1.76 12.07 -1.82
C LEU A 324 -1.29 10.72 -1.23
N LEU A 325 -2.00 9.62 -1.48
CA LEU A 325 -1.58 8.27 -1.09
C LEU A 325 -0.23 7.89 -1.71
N VAL A 326 -0.05 8.20 -3.00
CA VAL A 326 1.23 7.91 -3.67
C VAL A 326 2.34 8.81 -3.12
N ALA A 327 2.07 10.11 -2.94
CA ALA A 327 3.03 11.06 -2.38
C ALA A 327 3.49 10.65 -0.97
N SER A 328 2.58 10.14 -0.12
CA SER A 328 2.93 9.66 1.22
C SER A 328 3.89 8.47 1.23
N PHE A 329 3.94 7.70 0.14
CA PHE A 329 4.83 6.53 0.03
C PHE A 329 6.27 6.87 -0.36
N ILE A 330 6.48 8.04 -0.97
CA ILE A 330 7.73 8.36 -1.66
C ILE A 330 8.35 9.68 -1.19
N SER A 331 7.58 10.53 -0.50
CA SER A 331 7.93 11.91 -0.17
C SER A 331 7.58 12.28 1.28
N GLU A 332 8.38 13.17 1.84
CA GLU A 332 8.13 13.82 3.14
C GLU A 332 7.31 15.12 2.99
N PHE A 333 6.99 15.52 1.75
CA PHE A 333 6.26 16.76 1.43
C PHE A 333 4.94 16.44 0.71
N ALA A 334 4.19 15.50 1.28
CA ALA A 334 3.06 14.86 0.61
C ALA A 334 1.93 15.84 0.28
N LEU A 335 1.62 16.80 1.16
CA LEU A 335 0.58 17.79 0.92
C LEU A 335 1.01 18.82 -0.15
N THR A 336 2.26 19.27 -0.10
CA THR A 336 2.82 20.18 -1.10
C THR A 336 2.78 19.54 -2.48
N GLU A 337 3.22 18.29 -2.60
CA GLU A 337 3.23 17.58 -3.89
C GLU A 337 1.83 17.26 -4.41
N SER A 338 0.85 16.97 -3.55
CA SER A 338 -0.51 16.67 -3.99
C SER A 338 -1.30 17.93 -4.38
N PHE A 339 -1.19 19.04 -3.62
CA PHE A 339 -2.11 20.17 -3.74
C PHE A 339 -1.51 21.47 -4.32
N LEU A 340 -0.19 21.68 -4.33
CA LEU A 340 0.40 22.97 -4.76
C LEU A 340 0.90 23.03 -6.21
N GLN A 341 0.87 21.93 -6.96
CA GLN A 341 1.31 21.96 -8.35
C GLN A 341 0.27 22.58 -9.28
N GLU A 342 0.71 23.56 -10.08
CA GLU A 342 -0.04 24.14 -11.18
C GLU A 342 -0.44 23.04 -12.19
N LYS A 343 -1.72 23.02 -12.56
CA LYS A 343 -2.16 22.23 -13.71
C LYS A 343 -1.48 22.86 -14.93
N LYS A 344 -0.51 22.18 -15.55
CA LYS A 344 -0.14 22.52 -16.92
C LYS A 344 -1.34 22.17 -17.79
N ASP A 345 -1.99 23.19 -18.33
CA ASP A 345 -3.04 22.99 -19.33
C ASP A 345 -2.42 22.22 -20.50
N PRO A 346 -3.01 21.07 -20.91
CA PRO A 346 -2.48 20.28 -22.02
C PRO A 346 -2.66 20.96 -23.40
N GLU A 347 -3.12 22.21 -23.46
CA GLU A 347 -3.39 22.93 -24.71
C GLU A 347 -2.41 24.07 -25.04
N ASP A 348 -1.33 24.30 -24.28
CA ASP A 348 -0.30 25.27 -24.70
C ASP A 348 1.08 24.61 -24.95
N PRO A 349 1.40 24.25 -26.20
CA PRO A 349 2.72 23.74 -26.58
C PRO A 349 3.82 24.81 -26.67
N PHE A 350 3.57 26.08 -26.32
CA PHE A 350 4.50 27.19 -26.61
C PHE A 350 4.83 28.13 -25.45
N SER A 351 4.84 27.68 -24.18
CA SER A 351 5.58 28.44 -23.16
C SER A 351 7.08 28.14 -23.27
N ILE A 352 7.74 28.81 -24.22
CA ILE A 352 9.20 28.90 -24.30
C ILE A 352 9.66 29.69 -23.07
N ASP A 353 10.61 29.11 -22.32
CA ASP A 353 11.38 29.81 -21.29
C ASP A 353 12.08 31.02 -21.93
N ASP A 354 11.77 32.24 -21.47
CA ASP A 354 12.60 33.41 -21.76
C ASP A 354 13.18 33.98 -20.45
N VAL A 355 14.50 33.78 -20.38
CA VAL A 355 15.58 34.45 -19.61
C VAL A 355 15.81 34.06 -18.15
#